data_AF-A0AAP0FHN4-F1
#
_entry.id   AF-A0AAP0FHN4-F1
#
_cell.length_a   1.000
_cell.length_b   1.000
_cell.length_c   1.000
_cell.angle_alpha   90.00
_cell.angle_beta   90.00
_cell.angle_gamma   90.00
#
_symmetry.space_group_name_H-M   'P 1'
#
loop_
_entity.id
_entity.type
_entity.pdbx_description
1 polymer ?
#
loop_
_entity_poly.entity_id
_entity_poly.type
_entity_poly.pdbx_seq_one_letter_code
_entity_poly.pdbx_strand_id
1 'polypeptide(L)'
;MRFDPGARTALAFVTLRADGEREFMFYRNPSADMLLTESELDLDIITKDFNGRVHGLKVDVVDTTGAGDAFVAGILSQLAADISLLQDETRLREALRFANACERLDRDGKGCDSSLAIERGCA
;
A
#
# COMPACT_ATOMS: atom_id res chain seq x y z
N MET A 1 5.87 9.41 -18.93
CA MET A 1 5.05 10.18 -17.98
C MET A 1 3.80 10.66 -18.73
N ARG A 2 2.61 10.23 -18.30
CA ARG A 2 1.33 10.66 -18.90
C ARG A 2 0.82 11.89 -18.13
N PHE A 3 0.24 12.85 -18.84
CA PHE A 3 -0.34 14.06 -18.25
C PHE A 3 -1.82 14.10 -18.58
N ASP A 4 -2.65 14.27 -17.56
CA ASP A 4 -4.10 14.48 -17.70
C ASP A 4 -4.41 15.96 -17.40
N PRO A 5 -4.87 16.75 -18.38
CA PRO A 5 -5.20 18.16 -18.18
C PRO A 5 -6.47 18.37 -17.33
N GLY A 6 -7.29 17.34 -17.13
CA GLY A 6 -8.48 17.36 -16.28
C GLY A 6 -8.23 16.95 -14.83
N ALA A 7 -7.09 16.30 -14.55
CA ALA A 7 -6.72 15.84 -13.22
C ALA A 7 -5.79 16.84 -12.52
N ARG A 8 -6.11 17.20 -11.27
CA ARG A 8 -5.23 18.06 -10.46
C ARG A 8 -4.13 17.23 -9.82
N THR A 9 -2.97 17.82 -9.57
CA THR A 9 -1.96 17.19 -8.70
C THR A 9 -2.50 17.16 -7.27
N ALA A 10 -2.46 16.00 -6.62
CA ALA A 10 -2.82 15.88 -5.22
C ALA A 10 -1.85 16.72 -4.36
N LEU A 11 -2.39 17.49 -3.42
CA LEU A 11 -1.60 18.25 -2.45
C LEU A 11 -1.89 17.74 -1.05
N ALA A 12 -0.86 17.66 -0.22
CA ALA A 12 -0.97 17.41 1.21
C ALA A 12 -0.39 18.60 1.96
N PHE A 13 -1.18 19.16 2.87
CA PHE A 13 -0.73 20.17 3.82
C PHE A 13 -0.49 19.48 5.15
N VAL A 14 0.69 19.73 5.72
CA VAL A 14 1.09 19.18 7.02
C VAL A 14 1.38 20.34 7.95
N THR A 15 0.62 20.41 9.05
CA THR A 15 0.77 21.42 10.09
C THR A 15 1.06 20.74 11.42
N LEU A 16 1.69 21.48 12.33
CA LEU A 16 1.84 21.04 13.73
C LEU A 16 0.77 21.70 14.56
N ARG A 17 0.05 20.90 15.34
CA ARG A 17 -0.89 21.37 16.34
C ARG A 17 -0.14 21.87 17.58
N ALA A 18 -0.85 22.56 18.47
CA ALA A 18 -0.27 23.09 19.70
C ALA A 18 0.26 22.00 20.66
N ASP A 19 -0.25 20.78 20.56
CA ASP A 19 0.21 19.59 21.30
C ASP A 19 1.45 18.93 20.66
N GLY A 20 1.94 19.44 19.52
CA GLY A 20 3.07 18.90 18.78
C GLY A 20 2.72 17.77 17.81
N GLU A 21 1.46 17.33 17.77
CA GLU A 21 1.01 16.31 16.84
C GLU A 21 0.83 16.88 15.42
N ARG A 22 1.07 16.03 14.42
CA ARG A 22 0.92 16.40 13.00
C ARG A 22 -0.55 16.35 12.61
N GLU A 23 -1.02 17.41 11.95
CA GLU A 23 -2.32 17.46 11.30
C GLU A 23 -2.13 17.45 9.79
N PHE A 24 -2.96 16.65 9.11
CA PHE A 24 -2.88 16.43 7.67
C PHE A 24 -4.17 16.89 6.99
N MET A 25 -4.04 17.69 5.93
CA MET A 25 -5.16 18.03 5.06
C MET A 25 -4.81 17.65 3.61
N PHE A 26 -5.69 16.89 2.97
CA PHE A 26 -5.48 16.40 1.60
C PHE A 26 -6.41 17.11 0.62
N TYR A 27 -5.83 17.72 -0.41
CA TYR A 27 -6.57 18.29 -1.53
C TYR A 27 -6.55 17.34 -2.72
N ARG A 28 -7.68 16.66 -2.92
CA ARG A 28 -7.91 15.66 -3.98
C ARG A 28 -9.31 15.89 -4.57
N ASN A 29 -9.42 16.71 -5.63
CA ASN A 29 -10.73 17.02 -6.23
C ASN A 29 -10.69 17.43 -7.73
N PRO A 30 -10.92 16.48 -8.65
CA PRO A 30 -10.34 15.13 -8.61
C PRO A 30 -8.84 15.23 -8.87
N SER A 31 -8.05 14.42 -8.17
CA SER A 31 -6.62 14.32 -8.43
C SER A 31 -6.28 13.10 -9.29
N ALA A 32 -5.09 13.10 -9.91
CA ALA A 32 -4.69 12.04 -10.83
C ALA A 32 -4.72 10.63 -10.20
N ASP A 33 -4.39 10.51 -8.91
CA ASP A 33 -4.46 9.24 -8.16
C ASP A 33 -5.89 8.69 -8.04
N MET A 34 -6.90 9.56 -8.10
CA MET A 34 -8.32 9.16 -8.04
C MET A 34 -8.90 8.76 -9.39
N LEU A 35 -8.25 9.17 -10.48
CA LEU A 35 -8.73 8.94 -11.85
C LEU A 35 -7.96 7.83 -12.57
N LEU A 36 -6.88 7.33 -11.97
CA LEU A 36 -6.07 6.27 -12.54
C LEU A 36 -6.92 5.01 -12.77
N THR A 37 -6.95 4.56 -14.01
CA THR A 37 -7.61 3.33 -14.42
C THR A 37 -6.59 2.26 -14.78
N GLU A 38 -6.99 0.99 -14.74
CA GLU A 38 -6.08 -0.11 -15.08
C GLU A 38 -5.61 -0.09 -16.53
N SER A 39 -6.44 0.42 -17.45
CA SER A 39 -6.05 0.59 -18.86
C SER A 39 -4.90 1.57 -19.07
N GLU A 40 -4.56 2.35 -18.04
CA GLU A 40 -3.45 3.30 -18.07
C GLU A 40 -2.15 2.74 -17.50
N LEU A 41 -2.19 1.54 -16.91
CA LEU A 41 -1.01 0.86 -16.40
C LEU A 41 -0.18 0.30 -17.56
N ASP A 42 1.10 0.65 -17.58
CA ASP A 42 2.06 0.06 -18.49
C ASP A 42 2.53 -1.29 -17.94
N LEU A 43 1.82 -2.35 -18.32
CA LEU A 43 2.08 -3.69 -17.80
C LEU A 43 3.50 -4.19 -18.15
N ASP A 44 4.07 -3.74 -19.27
CA ASP A 44 5.42 -4.14 -19.70
C ASP A 44 6.51 -3.65 -18.73
N ILE A 45 6.24 -2.57 -17.98
CA ILE A 45 7.12 -2.03 -16.94
C ILE A 45 6.88 -2.73 -15.59
N ILE A 46 5.66 -3.17 -15.31
CA ILE A 46 5.26 -3.72 -14.01
C ILE A 46 5.66 -5.19 -13.88
N THR A 47 5.36 -6.02 -14.88
CA THR A 47 5.62 -7.46 -14.86
C THR A 47 5.53 -8.06 -16.26
N LYS A 48 6.49 -8.89 -16.64
CA LYS A 48 6.56 -9.49 -17.97
C LYS A 48 5.90 -10.87 -18.05
N ASP A 49 5.75 -11.53 -16.91
CA ASP A 49 5.49 -12.98 -16.86
C ASP A 49 4.05 -13.32 -16.46
N PHE A 50 3.46 -12.56 -15.54
CA PHE A 50 2.09 -12.76 -15.08
C PHE A 50 1.45 -11.44 -14.65
N ASN A 51 0.13 -11.33 -14.78
CA ASN A 51 -0.66 -10.19 -14.28
C ASN A 51 -1.88 -10.69 -13.51
N GLY A 52 -2.33 -9.94 -12.52
CA GLY A 52 -3.48 -10.33 -11.73
C GLY A 52 -3.83 -9.35 -10.62
N ARG A 53 -4.97 -9.60 -9.98
CA ARG A 53 -5.44 -8.83 -8.82
C ARG A 53 -5.44 -9.70 -7.57
N VAL A 54 -5.12 -9.08 -6.44
CA VAL A 54 -5.35 -9.63 -5.10
C VAL A 54 -6.25 -8.64 -4.37
N HIS A 55 -7.43 -9.09 -3.96
CA HIS A 55 -8.38 -8.22 -3.29
C HIS A 55 -7.89 -7.83 -1.90
N GLY A 56 -8.02 -6.54 -1.57
CA GLY A 56 -7.80 -6.03 -0.23
C GLY A 56 -8.81 -6.59 0.76
N LEU A 57 -8.45 -6.57 2.04
CA LEU A 57 -9.33 -6.99 3.12
C LEU A 57 -10.39 -5.90 3.36
N LYS A 58 -11.66 -6.30 3.52
CA LYS A 58 -12.74 -5.36 3.88
C LYS A 58 -12.69 -5.07 5.37
N VAL A 59 -12.70 -3.79 5.71
CA VAL A 59 -12.26 -3.31 7.01
C VAL A 59 -12.93 -1.98 7.35
N ASP A 60 -13.31 -1.78 8.61
CA ASP A 60 -13.80 -0.48 9.09
C ASP A 60 -12.61 0.47 9.26
N VAL A 61 -12.63 1.59 8.53
CA VAL A 61 -11.51 2.54 8.46
C VAL A 61 -11.54 3.48 9.65
N VAL A 62 -10.45 3.49 10.43
CA VAL A 62 -10.25 4.37 11.59
C VAL A 62 -9.11 5.35 11.29
N ASP A 63 -7.94 4.83 10.93
CA ASP A 63 -6.79 5.57 10.41
C ASP A 63 -6.17 4.77 9.23
N THR A 64 -5.58 5.50 8.28
CA THR A 64 -4.90 4.95 7.09
C THR A 64 -3.43 5.38 7.03
N THR A 65 -2.97 6.18 7.98
CA THR A 65 -1.55 6.55 8.12
C THR A 65 -0.73 5.27 8.32
N GLY A 66 0.36 5.11 7.57
CA GLY A 66 1.24 3.94 7.68
C GLY A 66 0.78 2.67 6.96
N ALA A 67 -0.49 2.59 6.54
CA ALA A 67 -1.05 1.42 5.84
C ALA A 67 -0.22 1.00 4.61
N GLY A 68 0.20 1.97 3.79
CA GLY A 68 1.05 1.72 2.62
C GLY A 68 2.47 1.26 3.00
N ASP A 69 3.06 1.82 4.05
CA ASP A 69 4.38 1.42 4.53
C ASP A 69 4.36 -0.01 5.08
N ALA A 70 3.30 -0.38 5.80
CA ALA A 70 3.09 -1.73 6.29
C ALA A 70 2.94 -2.75 5.15
N PHE A 71 2.18 -2.40 4.10
CA PHE A 71 2.06 -3.22 2.89
C PHE A 71 3.42 -3.42 2.22
N VAL A 72 4.17 -2.34 1.97
CA VAL A 72 5.50 -2.40 1.34
C VAL A 72 6.48 -3.20 2.20
N ALA A 73 6.49 -2.99 3.52
CA ALA A 73 7.31 -3.76 4.45
C ALA A 73 6.96 -5.26 4.42
N GLY A 74 5.67 -5.61 4.33
CA GLY A 74 5.20 -6.99 4.20
C GLY A 74 5.68 -7.67 2.90
N ILE A 75 5.70 -6.95 1.78
CA ILE A 75 6.27 -7.47 0.52
C ILE A 75 7.79 -7.62 0.61
N LEU A 76 8.48 -6.59 1.12
CA LEU A 76 9.93 -6.59 1.21
C LEU A 76 10.46 -7.68 2.15
N SER A 77 9.72 -8.02 3.22
CA SER A 77 10.13 -9.11 4.12
C SER A 77 10.09 -10.47 3.43
N GLN A 78 9.05 -10.74 2.64
CA GLN A 78 8.94 -11.98 1.85
C GLN A 78 10.02 -12.03 0.76
N LEU A 79 10.27 -10.90 0.08
CA LEU A 79 11.33 -10.81 -0.95
C LEU A 79 12.73 -10.97 -0.37
N ALA A 80 12.97 -10.44 0.83
CA ALA A 80 14.25 -10.58 1.52
C ALA A 80 14.53 -12.04 1.90
N ALA A 81 13.49 -12.83 2.16
CA ALA A 81 13.62 -14.26 2.40
C ALA A 81 13.88 -15.05 1.11
N ASP A 82 13.19 -14.73 0.00
CA ASP A 82 13.38 -15.41 -1.27
C ASP A 82 12.95 -14.57 -2.48
N ILE A 83 13.92 -13.99 -3.19
CA ILE A 83 13.65 -13.17 -4.39
C ILE A 83 13.06 -13.97 -5.55
N SER A 84 13.19 -15.30 -5.56
CA SER A 84 12.61 -16.16 -6.60
C SER A 84 11.09 -16.16 -6.57
N LEU A 85 10.46 -15.68 -5.48
CA LEU A 85 9.01 -15.49 -5.42
C LEU A 85 8.48 -14.60 -6.55
N LEU A 86 9.28 -13.67 -7.08
CA LEU A 86 8.90 -12.81 -8.21
C LEU A 86 8.69 -13.59 -9.52
N GLN A 87 9.11 -14.85 -9.58
CA GLN A 87 8.99 -15.72 -10.75
C GLN A 87 7.88 -16.78 -10.59
N ASP A 88 7.22 -16.81 -9.43
CA ASP A 88 6.16 -17.76 -9.10
C ASP A 88 4.88 -16.99 -8.74
N GLU A 89 3.90 -17.00 -9.65
CA GLU A 89 2.65 -16.27 -9.47
C GLU A 89 1.90 -16.68 -8.20
N THR A 90 1.94 -17.97 -7.83
CA THR A 90 1.20 -18.48 -6.66
C THR A 90 1.83 -17.93 -5.38
N ARG A 91 3.16 -18.02 -5.27
CA ARG A 91 3.91 -17.52 -4.10
C ARG A 91 3.85 -16.00 -4.01
N LEU A 92 3.90 -15.28 -5.13
CA LEU A 92 3.74 -13.84 -5.12
C LEU A 92 2.34 -13.44 -4.65
N ARG A 93 1.28 -14.15 -5.08
CA ARG A 93 -0.09 -13.90 -4.60
C ARG A 93 -0.23 -14.12 -3.10
N GLU A 94 0.47 -15.09 -2.53
CA GLU A 94 0.53 -15.31 -1.08
C GLU A 94 1.26 -14.18 -0.38
N ALA A 95 2.39 -13.73 -0.90
CA ALA A 95 3.11 -12.56 -0.38
C ALA A 95 2.24 -11.27 -0.41
N LEU A 96 1.46 -11.07 -1.48
CA LEU A 96 0.50 -9.96 -1.59
C LEU A 96 -0.63 -10.06 -0.57
N ARG A 97 -1.14 -11.27 -0.29
CA ARG A 97 -2.13 -11.48 0.78
C ARG A 97 -1.55 -11.20 2.16
N PHE A 98 -0.31 -11.62 2.40
CA PHE A 98 0.41 -11.32 3.63
C PHE A 98 0.58 -9.80 3.82
N ALA A 99 1.00 -9.08 2.78
CA ALA A 99 1.11 -7.63 2.82
C ALA A 99 -0.23 -6.92 3.07
N ASN A 100 -1.33 -7.38 2.47
CA ASN A 100 -2.68 -6.90 2.79
C ASN A 100 -3.05 -7.12 4.26
N ALA A 101 -2.55 -8.18 4.90
CA ALA A 101 -2.77 -8.44 6.32
C ALA A 101 -1.92 -7.50 7.21
N CYS A 102 -0.69 -7.17 6.81
CA CYS A 102 0.14 -6.19 7.50
C CYS A 102 -0.55 -4.81 7.58
N GLU A 103 -1.23 -4.38 6.53
CA GLU A 103 -2.03 -3.15 6.49
C GLU A 103 -3.11 -3.11 7.60
N ARG A 104 -3.70 -4.26 7.95
CA ARG A 104 -4.78 -4.36 8.94
C ARG A 104 -4.30 -4.07 10.37
N LEU A 105 -3.10 -4.49 10.73
CA LEU A 105 -2.60 -4.52 12.10
C LEU A 105 -2.26 -3.13 12.65
N ASP A 106 -2.04 -2.13 11.80
CA ASP A 106 -1.73 -0.75 12.18
C ASP A 106 -2.94 0.02 12.76
N ARG A 107 -4.14 -0.57 12.70
CA ARG A 107 -5.39 0.07 13.18
C ARG A 107 -5.65 0.01 14.68
N ASP A 108 -4.94 -0.83 15.43
CA ASP A 108 -5.16 -0.96 16.87
C ASP A 108 -4.43 0.14 17.68
N GLY A 109 -3.95 1.20 17.03
CA GLY A 109 -3.29 2.35 17.68
C GLY A 109 -1.91 2.03 18.26
N LYS A 110 -1.39 0.83 18.00
CA LYS A 110 0.01 0.47 18.22
C LYS A 110 0.69 0.61 16.86
N GLY A 111 1.34 1.74 16.63
CA GLY A 111 1.98 2.02 15.34
C GLY A 111 2.85 0.84 14.87
N CYS A 112 2.91 0.69 13.55
CA CYS A 112 3.64 -0.32 12.77
C CYS A 112 4.77 -1.04 13.52
N ASP A 113 4.41 -2.09 14.26
CA ASP A 113 5.39 -3.07 14.73
C ASP A 113 5.48 -4.17 13.67
N SER A 114 6.28 -3.89 12.64
CA SER A 114 6.59 -4.85 11.58
C SER A 114 7.19 -6.16 12.14
N SER A 115 7.74 -6.14 13.36
CA SER A 115 8.19 -7.36 14.04
C SER A 115 7.03 -8.21 14.57
N LEU A 116 5.92 -7.61 15.00
CA LEU A 116 4.75 -8.33 15.53
C LEU A 116 3.97 -9.08 14.44
N ALA A 117 3.91 -8.54 13.22
CA ALA A 117 3.28 -9.21 12.08
C ALA A 117 4.10 -10.43 11.60
N ILE A 118 5.44 -10.34 11.71
CA ILE A 118 6.37 -11.43 11.37
C ILE A 118 6.38 -12.49 12.49
N GLU A 119 6.40 -12.10 13.77
CA GLU A 119 6.43 -13.01 14.90
C GLU A 119 5.11 -13.78 15.12
N ARG A 120 3.97 -13.17 14.81
CA ARG A 120 2.65 -13.80 15.05
C ARG A 120 2.22 -14.79 13.99
N GLY A 121 3.01 -14.98 12.92
CA GLY A 121 2.76 -16.01 11.92
C GLY A 121 1.29 -16.04 11.50
N CYS A 122 0.74 -14.91 11.04
CA CYS A 122 -0.59 -14.88 10.44
C CYS A 122 -0.56 -15.67 9.12
N ALA A 123 -0.62 -16.99 9.25
CA ALA A 123 -1.04 -17.97 8.26
C ALA A 123 -2.57 -18.12 8.32
#